data_AF-A0A076HB39-F1
#
_entry.id   AF-A0A076HB39-F1
#
_cell.length_a   1.000
_cell.length_b   1.000
_cell.length_c   1.000
_cell.angle_alpha   90.00
_cell.angle_beta   90.00
_cell.angle_gamma   90.00
#
_symmetry.space_group_name_H-M   'P 1'
#
loop_
_entity.id
_entity.type
_entity.pdbx_description
1 polymer ?
#
loop_
_entity_poly.entity_id
_entity_poly.type
_entity_poly.pdbx_seq_one_letter_code
_entity_poly.pdbx_strand_id
1 'polypeptide(L)'
;MSRVLLDTHLLLWWLKDDQRLPDVLVYELQTDRHTVWISQASFWKLAINVNLGRLLVCQSRVEPLLLFTCDQALAAYGSCVRVFG
;
A
#
# COMPACT_ATOMS: atom_id res chain seq x y z
N MET A 1 1.66 -8.81 15.61
CA MET A 1 0.58 -8.30 14.73
C MET A 1 1.06 -7.00 14.14
N SER A 2 1.49 -7.02 12.87
CA SER A 2 2.07 -5.84 12.21
C SER A 2 0.99 -5.17 11.37
N ARG A 3 0.83 -3.85 11.48
CA ARG A 3 -0.19 -3.09 10.75
C ARG A 3 0.38 -2.60 9.42
N VAL A 4 -0.29 -2.92 8.32
CA VAL A 4 0.18 -2.64 6.96
C VAL A 4 -0.81 -1.71 6.27
N LEU A 5 -0.31 -0.71 5.54
CA LEU A 5 -1.09 0.21 4.72
C LEU A 5 -0.91 -0.14 3.25
N LEU A 6 -2.00 -0.41 2.53
CA LEU A 6 -1.96 -0.67 1.08
C LEU A 6 -2.05 0.63 0.26
N ASP A 7 -1.18 0.77 -0.73
CA ASP A 7 -1.34 1.76 -1.81
C ASP A 7 -2.58 1.45 -2.67
N THR A 8 -3.14 2.48 -3.28
CA THR A 8 -4.34 2.46 -4.10
C THR A 8 -4.22 1.48 -5.28
N HIS A 9 -3.08 1.41 -5.96
CA HIS A 9 -2.91 0.50 -7.10
C HIS A 9 -2.91 -0.96 -6.67
N LEU A 10 -2.22 -1.27 -5.56
CA LEU A 10 -2.21 -2.62 -5.00
C LEU A 10 -3.60 -3.04 -4.53
N LEU A 11 -4.36 -2.11 -3.92
CA LEU A 11 -5.75 -2.36 -3.54
C LEU A 11 -6.63 -2.66 -4.76
N LEU A 12 -6.49 -1.90 -5.84
CA LEU A 12 -7.26 -2.13 -7.07
C LEU A 12 -6.94 -3.47 -7.71
N TRP A 13 -5.66 -3.86 -7.75
CA TRP A 13 -5.24 -5.15 -8.29
C TRP A 13 -5.74 -6.31 -7.43
N TRP A 14 -5.67 -6.17 -6.10
CA TRP A 14 -6.21 -7.16 -5.19
C TRP A 14 -7.73 -7.33 -5.33
N LEU A 15 -8.49 -6.24 -5.45
CA LEU A 15 -9.95 -6.30 -5.66
C LEU A 15 -10.35 -6.90 -7.02
N LYS A 16 -9.46 -6.85 -8.02
CA LYS A 16 -9.71 -7.35 -9.38
C LYS A 16 -9.09 -8.70 -9.67
N ASP A 17 -8.38 -9.29 -8.70
CA ASP A 17 -7.56 -10.49 -8.90
C ASP A 17 -6.63 -10.34 -10.12
N ASP A 18 -5.99 -9.17 -10.22
CA ASP A 18 -5.15 -8.78 -11.36
C ASP A 18 -3.80 -9.50 -11.30
N GLN A 19 -3.35 -10.05 -12.43
CA GLN A 19 -2.07 -10.77 -12.57
C GLN A 19 -0.84 -9.91 -12.27
N ARG A 20 -0.99 -8.58 -12.22
CA ARG A 20 0.09 -7.65 -11.82
C ARG A 20 0.36 -7.67 -10.32
N LEU A 21 -0.50 -8.29 -9.53
CA LEU A 21 -0.31 -8.42 -8.09
C LEU A 21 0.79 -9.46 -7.80
N PRO A 22 1.88 -9.11 -7.10
CA PRO A 22 2.94 -10.05 -6.81
C PRO A 22 2.47 -11.17 -5.87
N ASP A 23 2.79 -12.44 -6.16
CA ASP A 23 2.41 -13.59 -5.33
C ASP A 23 2.92 -13.46 -3.88
N VAL A 24 4.11 -12.87 -3.71
CA VAL A 24 4.70 -12.59 -2.39
C VAL A 24 3.83 -11.64 -1.57
N LEU A 25 3.21 -10.64 -2.23
CA LEU A 25 2.30 -9.71 -1.58
C LEU A 25 1.00 -10.42 -1.18
N VAL A 26 0.45 -11.26 -2.07
CA VAL A 26 -0.74 -12.06 -1.76
C VAL A 26 -0.50 -12.95 -0.54
N TYR A 27 0.65 -13.63 -0.52
CA TYR A 27 1.06 -14.45 0.62
C TYR A 27 1.18 -13.63 1.90
N GLU A 28 1.85 -12.48 1.88
CA GLU A 28 1.99 -11.56 3.03
C GLU A 28 0.63 -11.06 3.53
N LEU A 29 -0.32 -10.76 2.63
CA LEU A 29 -1.67 -10.30 2.99
C LEU A 29 -2.58 -11.41 3.51
N GLN A 30 -2.46 -12.63 2.98
CA GLN A 30 -3.22 -13.80 3.42
C GLN A 30 -2.67 -14.43 4.71
N THR A 31 -1.45 -14.05 5.10
CA THR A 31 -0.90 -14.50 6.37
C THR A 31 -1.58 -13.73 7.51
N ASP A 32 -2.19 -14.44 8.46
CA ASP A 32 -2.89 -13.93 9.67
C ASP A 32 -2.01 -13.08 10.62
N ARG A 33 -0.81 -12.71 10.20
CA ARG A 33 0.15 -11.87 10.93
C ARG A 33 -0.05 -10.37 10.71
N HIS A 34 -0.81 -9.99 9.67
CA HIS A 34 -0.96 -8.61 9.24
C HIS A 34 -2.41 -8.13 9.32
N THR A 35 -2.64 -7.04 10.05
CA THR A 35 -3.89 -6.30 9.93
C THR A 35 -3.73 -5.33 8.77
N VAL A 36 -4.53 -5.53 7.72
CA VAL A 36 -4.52 -4.70 6.52
C VAL A 36 -5.36 -3.46 6.73
N TRP A 37 -4.75 -2.29 6.57
CA TRP A 37 -5.39 -0.99 6.62
C TRP A 37 -5.45 -0.38 5.23
N ILE A 38 -6.57 0.28 4.94
CA ILE A 38 -6.78 1.02 3.70
C ILE A 38 -6.83 2.50 4.03
N SER A 39 -6.01 3.29 3.35
CA SER A 39 -6.03 4.75 3.49
C SER A 39 -7.33 5.34 2.93
N GLN A 40 -7.94 6.29 3.64
CA GLN A 40 -8.97 7.17 3.04
C GLN A 40 -8.41 8.01 1.88
N ALA A 41 -7.11 8.32 1.88
CA ALA A 41 -6.47 9.02 0.77
C ALA A 41 -6.47 8.20 -0.52
N SER A 42 -6.47 6.86 -0.42
CA SER A 42 -6.61 5.98 -1.58
C SER A 42 -7.97 6.16 -2.25
N PHE A 43 -9.04 6.39 -1.48
CA PHE A 43 -10.36 6.72 -2.03
C PHE A 43 -10.36 8.07 -2.74
N TRP A 44 -9.72 9.09 -2.16
CA TRP A 44 -9.60 10.40 -2.81
C TRP A 44 -8.76 10.36 -4.09
N LYS A 45 -7.69 9.54 -4.12
CA LYS A 45 -6.91 9.28 -5.34
C LYS A 45 -7.77 8.70 -6.47
N LEU A 46 -8.71 7.81 -6.15
CA LEU A 46 -9.69 7.29 -7.11
C LEU A 46 -10.71 8.34 -7.54
N ALA A 47 -11.20 9.16 -6.61
CA ALA A 47 -12.22 10.17 -6.90
C ALA A 47 -11.70 11.33 -7.76
N ILE A 48 -10.44 11.73 -7.58
CA ILE A 48 -9.86 12.93 -8.21
C ILE A 48 -8.85 12.56 -9.32
N ASN A 49 -8.53 11.28 -9.51
CA ASN A 49 -7.52 10.79 -10.47
C ASN A 49 -6.12 11.44 -10.31
N VAL A 50 -5.72 11.74 -9.06
CA VAL A 50 -4.42 12.37 -8.74
C VAL A 50 -3.54 11.42 -7.94
N ASN A 51 -2.24 11.37 -8.25
CA ASN A 51 -1.29 10.56 -7.48
C ASN A 51 -0.96 11.20 -6.13
N LEU A 52 -1.47 10.62 -5.03
CA LEU A 52 -1.27 11.07 -3.65
C LEU A 52 -0.19 10.26 -2.88
N GLY A 53 0.78 9.64 -3.57
CA GLY A 53 1.78 8.75 -2.95
C GLY A 53 2.50 9.34 -1.72
N ARG A 54 2.84 10.64 -1.75
CA ARG A 54 3.46 11.33 -0.60
C ARG A 54 2.55 11.39 0.63
N LEU A 55 1.24 11.46 0.43
CA LEU A 55 0.27 11.54 1.53
C LEU A 55 0.14 10.18 2.23
N LEU A 56 0.22 9.08 1.46
CA LEU A 56 0.27 7.72 2.01
C LEU A 56 1.54 7.49 2.85
N VAL A 57 2.68 8.03 2.41
CA VAL A 57 3.91 8.00 3.22
C VAL A 57 3.74 8.79 4.52
N CYS A 58 3.15 9.99 4.46
CA CYS A 58 2.87 10.77 5.67
C CYS A 58 1.96 10.00 6.63
N GLN A 59 0.90 9.37 6.13
CA GLN A 59 0.00 8.57 6.95
C GLN A 59 0.73 7.37 7.57
N SER A 60 1.52 6.64 6.78
CA SER A 60 2.35 5.53 7.26
C SER A 60 3.25 5.94 8.43
N ARG A 61 3.83 7.15 8.38
CA ARG A 61 4.66 7.68 9.48
C ARG A 61 3.85 8.10 10.71
N VAL A 62 2.67 8.68 10.52
CA VAL A 62 1.82 9.18 11.61
C VAL A 62 1.11 8.04 12.34
N GLU A 63 0.67 7.00 11.63
CA GLU A 63 -0.07 5.85 12.17
C GLU A 63 0.79 4.60 12.45
N PRO A 64 2.11 4.78 12.62
CA PRO A 64 3.16 3.77 12.43
C PRO A 64 2.76 2.51 11.63
N LEU A 65 2.34 2.71 10.38
CA LEU A 65 1.96 1.63 9.46
C LEU A 65 3.09 1.37 8.44
N LEU A 66 3.27 0.12 8.03
CA LEU A 66 4.17 -0.21 6.93
C LEU A 66 3.46 0.00 5.59
N LEU A 67 3.90 0.94 4.77
CA LEU A 67 3.30 1.21 3.46
C LEU A 67 3.79 0.19 2.42
N PHE A 68 2.86 -0.55 1.83
CA PHE A 68 3.10 -1.41 0.68
C PHE A 68 2.72 -0.65 -0.59
N THR A 69 3.65 -0.57 -1.56
CA THR A 69 3.44 0.15 -2.82
C THR A 69 4.20 -0.49 -3.98
N CYS A 70 3.76 -0.27 -5.21
CA CYS A 70 4.53 -0.61 -6.43
C CYS A 70 5.23 0.60 -7.04
N ASP A 71 5.11 1.77 -6.41
CA ASP A 71 5.76 3.00 -6.88
C ASP A 71 7.21 3.02 -6.38
N GLN A 72 8.15 2.71 -7.27
CA GLN A 72 9.59 2.72 -6.96
C GLN A 72 10.08 4.11 -6.53
N ALA A 73 9.41 5.20 -6.92
CA ALA A 73 9.79 6.54 -6.47
C ALA A 73 9.60 6.69 -4.95
N LEU A 74 8.73 5.89 -4.33
CA LEU A 74 8.48 5.93 -2.89
C LEU A 74 9.52 5.15 -2.07
N ALA A 75 10.41 4.37 -2.69
CA ALA A 75 11.51 3.68 -2.01
C ALA A 75 12.44 4.66 -1.26
N ALA A 76 12.56 5.90 -1.75
CA ALA A 76 13.36 6.95 -1.14
C ALA A 76 12.91 7.33 0.29
N TYR A 77 11.69 6.97 0.70
CA TYR A 77 11.15 7.30 2.02
C TYR A 77 11.56 6.35 3.16
N GLY A 78 12.33 5.30 2.84
CA GLY A 78 13.03 4.47 3.83
C GLY A 78 12.17 3.39 4.47
N SER A 79 12.47 3.06 5.73
CA SER A 79 11.96 1.85 6.43
C SER A 79 10.44 1.77 6.62
N CYS A 80 9.72 2.88 6.44
CA CYS A 80 8.26 2.90 6.50
C CYS A 80 7.60 2.47 5.18
N VAL A 81 8.37 2.29 4.10
CA VAL A 81 7.89 1.88 2.78
C VAL A 81 8.52 0.56 2.38
N ARG A 82 7.70 -0.40 1.97
CA ARG A 82 8.10 -1.61 1.28
C ARG A 82 7.56 -1.57 -0.14
N VAL A 83 8.47 -1.56 -1.10
CA VAL A 83 8.14 -1.55 -2.52
C VAL A 83 8.08 -2.98 -3.04
N PHE A 84 7.06 -3.28 -3.85
CA PHE A 84 6.91 -4.54 -4.56
C PHE A 84 6.93 -4.26 -6.06
N GLY A 85 7.84 -4.89 -6.80
CA GLY A 85 8.01 -4.65 -8.23
C GLY A 85 9.35 -5.18 -8.71
#